data_AF-A0A9W2YYT8-F1
#
_entry.id   AF-A0A9W2YYT8-F1
#
_cell.length_a   1.000
_cell.length_b   1.000
_cell.length_c   1.000
_cell.angle_alpha   90.00
_cell.angle_beta   90.00
_cell.angle_gamma   90.00
#
_symmetry.space_group_name_H-M   'P 1'
#
loop_
_entity.id
_entity.type
_entity.pdbx_description
1 polymer ?
#
loop_
_entity_poly.entity_id
_entity_poly.type
_entity_poly.pdbx_seq_one_letter_code
_entity_poly.pdbx_strand_id
1 'polypeptide(L)'
;MTGYGSFDSKERRSPEGIGKSRRFKKIVRLNYSYSDRPRIPSISVGVAYDIENKPISVNTFGAVLPDVTSEVDLNTASETDIEDSKRYQPNILERALERTICYNFRSREKPSNITVVVLCMLTIISNMAFLILCPMYLLSMRKAGGDAMVAALSLVTVVPLPLVAVSLFLKHIWNKNITLRPNASLPLYSALGASLAIKINITLYASHPARTPTTLQPALSSSFILFSLGAAILILKKECSARRIVCCVVAIVAVLIGIEPKLWSLGGNSDQLFASQYLVERILWPAIYSSSYLPMAIYCAAAESELKKNVVHPFSLSTSGLLSSCVFTVLLSGTNFLPWYGYVNDWPEMWDNFKSGYKCNFNYAPGCNNCPFKLIVLAVSFICLNAFTVILISASEGTVLTSLVSATASPLVAVFWSVFHFDNETDDISWRPKWTHSTAFNIASLVLLLSAIVLYNVFTIKDAKQARREQKGYSDVSSSEYEWD
;
A
#
# COMPACT_ATOMS: atom_id res chain seq x y z
N MET A 1 27.49 39.62 -24.06
CA MET A 1 27.70 40.89 -23.34
C MET A 1 28.09 40.55 -21.91
N THR A 2 29.31 40.93 -21.50
CA THR A 2 29.81 41.25 -20.13
C THR A 2 29.25 40.43 -18.94
N GLY A 3 30.00 39.74 -18.08
CA GLY A 3 31.39 39.82 -17.63
C GLY A 3 31.43 39.56 -16.10
N TYR A 4 32.54 39.00 -15.59
CA TYR A 4 32.90 38.73 -14.18
C TYR A 4 32.21 37.54 -13.46
N GLY A 5 32.89 36.68 -12.68
CA GLY A 5 34.26 36.74 -12.16
C GLY A 5 34.77 35.37 -11.67
N SER A 6 36.07 35.20 -11.81
CA SER A 6 36.91 34.09 -11.39
C SER A 6 37.15 34.11 -9.88
N PHE A 7 37.19 32.94 -9.23
CA PHE A 7 38.01 32.72 -8.05
C PHE A 7 38.67 31.35 -8.15
N ASP A 8 40.00 31.41 -8.11
CA ASP A 8 40.94 30.33 -8.29
C ASP A 8 41.56 29.93 -6.95
N SER A 9 41.77 28.63 -6.79
CA SER A 9 42.77 27.94 -5.96
C SER A 9 42.97 28.32 -4.47
N LYS A 10 42.92 27.29 -3.60
CA LYS A 10 44.11 26.93 -2.80
C LYS A 10 44.05 25.51 -2.24
N GLU A 11 45.00 24.76 -2.75
CA GLU A 11 45.54 23.48 -2.34
C GLU A 11 46.20 23.57 -0.94
N ARG A 12 46.01 22.55 -0.09
CA ARG A 12 47.00 22.15 0.92
C ARG A 12 46.81 20.70 1.36
N ARG A 13 47.90 19.94 1.23
CA ARG A 13 48.09 18.54 1.63
C ARG A 13 48.31 18.41 3.15
N SER A 14 47.81 17.30 3.70
CA SER A 14 48.31 16.33 4.72
C SER A 14 49.51 16.70 5.62
N PRO A 15 49.63 16.18 6.87
CA PRO A 15 49.62 14.72 7.12
C PRO A 15 49.08 14.18 8.48
N GLU A 16 48.90 12.85 8.46
CA GLU A 16 49.06 11.83 9.51
C GLU A 16 48.70 12.13 10.98
N GLY A 17 47.83 11.25 11.52
CA GLY A 17 47.60 11.11 12.95
C GLY A 17 46.99 9.75 13.27
N ILE A 18 47.85 8.79 13.59
CA ILE A 18 47.52 7.46 14.11
C ILE A 18 46.84 7.61 15.48
N GLY A 19 45.65 7.01 15.64
CA GLY A 19 44.94 6.97 16.91
C GLY A 19 44.00 5.77 17.01
N LYS A 20 44.53 4.64 17.50
CA LYS A 20 43.75 3.48 17.94
C LYS A 20 42.78 3.93 19.03
N SER A 21 41.46 3.75 18.85
CA SER A 21 40.53 3.76 19.98
C SER A 21 39.40 2.75 19.86
N ARG A 22 39.34 1.97 20.93
CA ARG A 22 38.49 0.88 21.39
C ARG A 22 37.02 0.88 20.94
N ARG A 23 36.59 -0.36 20.65
CA ARG A 23 35.21 -0.87 20.67
C ARG A 23 34.40 -0.30 21.83
N PHE A 24 33.25 0.29 21.52
CA PHE A 24 32.07 0.29 22.38
C PHE A 24 30.84 -0.05 21.53
N LYS A 25 30.46 -1.34 21.52
CA LYS A 25 29.10 -1.75 21.14
C LYS A 25 28.18 -1.35 22.30
N LYS A 26 27.64 -0.12 22.23
CA LYS A 26 26.55 0.29 23.11
C LYS A 26 25.26 -0.25 22.52
N ILE A 27 24.88 -1.44 22.95
CA ILE A 27 23.52 -1.95 22.76
C ILE A 27 22.63 -1.06 23.61
N VAL A 28 21.87 -0.17 22.96
CA VAL A 28 20.80 0.58 23.62
C VAL A 28 19.65 -0.41 23.86
N ARG A 29 19.64 -1.05 25.04
CA ARG A 29 18.41 -1.62 25.60
C ARG A 29 17.63 -0.48 26.22
N LEU A 30 16.65 0.05 25.49
CA LEU A 30 15.56 0.81 26.09
C LEU A 30 14.68 -0.20 26.82
N ASN A 31 14.92 -0.39 28.12
CA ASN A 31 13.95 -1.02 29.01
C ASN A 31 12.78 -0.05 29.17
N TYR A 32 11.75 -0.20 28.33
CA TYR A 32 10.46 0.39 28.63
C TYR A 32 9.74 -0.53 29.61
N SER A 33 9.44 0.04 30.78
CA SER A 33 8.46 -0.47 31.73
C SER A 33 7.19 -0.83 30.96
N TYR A 34 6.80 -2.10 31.08
CA TYR A 34 5.56 -2.64 30.54
C TYR A 34 4.42 -1.99 31.33
N SER A 35 3.92 -0.84 30.86
CA SER A 35 2.68 -0.28 31.37
C SER A 35 1.56 -1.26 31.01
N ASP A 36 0.93 -1.80 32.05
CA ASP A 36 -0.20 -2.72 32.00
C ASP A 36 -1.17 -2.39 30.85
N ARG A 37 -1.32 -3.34 29.93
CA ARG A 37 -2.52 -3.36 29.10
C ARG A 37 -3.69 -3.73 30.03
N PRO A 38 -4.77 -2.96 30.09
CA PRO A 38 -5.96 -3.40 30.82
C PRO A 38 -6.42 -4.72 30.19
N ARG A 39 -6.39 -5.80 30.98
CA ARG A 39 -7.04 -7.07 30.63
C ARG A 39 -8.53 -6.74 30.50
N ILE A 40 -9.05 -6.76 29.27
CA ILE A 40 -10.48 -6.68 29.05
C ILE A 40 -11.06 -8.00 29.58
N PRO A 41 -11.88 -8.00 30.65
CA PRO A 41 -12.49 -9.23 31.13
C PRO A 41 -13.40 -9.78 30.03
N SER A 42 -13.26 -11.07 29.73
CA SER A 42 -14.19 -11.77 28.87
C SER A 42 -15.56 -11.78 29.54
N ILE A 43 -16.54 -11.09 28.96
CA ILE A 43 -17.94 -11.16 29.40
C ILE A 43 -18.51 -12.46 28.86
N SER A 44 -18.76 -13.44 29.73
CA SER A 44 -19.54 -14.63 29.39
C SER A 44 -21.02 -14.35 29.65
N VAL A 45 -21.84 -14.48 28.61
CA VAL A 45 -23.29 -14.33 28.72
C VAL A 45 -23.88 -15.73 28.84
N GLY A 46 -24.43 -16.05 30.01
CA GLY A 46 -25.20 -17.28 30.24
C GLY A 46 -26.69 -16.98 30.08
N VAL A 47 -27.38 -17.77 29.26
CA VAL A 47 -28.84 -17.72 29.15
C VAL A 47 -29.40 -18.92 29.92
N ALA A 48 -30.19 -18.66 30.95
CA ALA A 48 -30.90 -19.71 31.67
C ALA A 48 -32.20 -20.03 30.94
N TYR A 49 -32.48 -21.32 30.75
CA TYR A 49 -33.71 -21.81 30.13
C TYR A 49 -34.57 -22.52 31.16
N ASP A 50 -35.89 -22.38 31.04
CA ASP A 50 -36.87 -23.14 31.80
C ASP A 50 -36.89 -24.61 31.35
N ILE A 51 -37.58 -25.45 32.11
CA ILE A 51 -37.92 -26.84 31.83
C ILE A 51 -38.65 -26.96 30.47
N GLU A 52 -39.35 -25.90 30.03
CA GLU A 52 -39.95 -25.79 28.69
C GLU A 52 -39.02 -25.18 27.62
N ASN A 53 -37.73 -25.02 27.90
CA ASN A 53 -36.72 -24.44 27.02
C ASN A 53 -36.98 -22.98 26.62
N LYS A 54 -37.72 -22.22 27.45
CA LYS A 54 -37.94 -20.78 27.29
C LYS A 54 -36.85 -20.00 28.04
N PRO A 55 -36.24 -18.96 27.45
CA PRO A 55 -35.20 -18.20 28.16
C PRO A 55 -35.84 -17.42 29.33
N ILE A 56 -35.44 -17.75 30.56
CA ILE A 56 -35.96 -17.12 31.79
C ILE A 56 -35.18 -15.85 32.12
N SER A 57 -33.86 -15.87 31.95
CA SER A 57 -33.01 -14.71 32.22
C SER A 57 -31.68 -14.79 31.48
N VAL A 58 -31.14 -13.61 31.16
CA VAL A 58 -29.80 -13.45 30.59
C VAL A 58 -28.94 -12.79 31.65
N ASN A 59 -28.08 -13.56 32.32
CA ASN A 59 -27.14 -13.01 33.28
C ASN A 59 -25.81 -12.73 32.58
N THR A 60 -25.40 -11.46 32.60
CA THR A 60 -24.02 -11.06 32.32
C THR A 60 -23.20 -11.35 33.57
N PHE A 61 -22.48 -12.47 33.58
CA PHE A 61 -21.49 -12.71 34.63
C PHE A 61 -20.30 -11.77 34.37
N GLY A 62 -20.14 -10.77 35.24
CA GLY A 62 -18.85 -10.11 35.38
C GLY A 62 -17.83 -11.16 35.83
N ALA A 63 -16.65 -11.19 35.21
CA ALA A 63 -15.60 -12.11 35.58
C ALA A 63 -15.16 -11.83 37.03
N VAL A 64 -15.68 -12.62 37.97
CA VAL A 64 -15.19 -12.69 39.35
C VAL A 64 -13.85 -13.44 39.28
N LEU A 65 -12.77 -12.77 39.65
CA LEU A 65 -11.49 -13.43 39.90
C LEU A 65 -11.72 -14.50 40.99
N PRO A 66 -11.21 -15.74 40.83
CA PRO A 66 -11.36 -16.76 41.86
C PRO A 66 -10.33 -16.48 42.94
N ASP A 67 -10.64 -15.54 43.82
CA ASP A 67 -10.08 -15.51 45.17
C ASP A 67 -10.97 -14.63 46.04
N VAL A 68 -11.22 -15.13 47.25
CA VAL A 68 -12.08 -14.60 48.33
C VAL A 68 -13.41 -15.32 48.44
N THR A 69 -13.43 -16.25 49.40
CA THR A 69 -14.60 -16.72 50.12
C THR A 69 -15.31 -15.52 50.76
N SER A 70 -16.41 -15.08 50.20
CA SER A 70 -17.39 -14.25 50.91
C SER A 70 -18.77 -14.80 50.63
N GLU A 71 -19.42 -15.28 51.68
CA GLU A 71 -20.84 -15.62 51.72
C GLU A 71 -21.64 -14.45 51.15
N VAL A 72 -22.44 -14.73 50.13
CA VAL A 72 -23.38 -13.77 49.56
C VAL A 72 -24.72 -14.00 50.27
N ASP A 73 -25.01 -13.11 51.23
CA ASP A 73 -26.34 -12.99 51.84
C ASP A 73 -27.36 -12.57 50.77
N LEU A 74 -28.25 -13.50 50.43
CA LEU A 74 -29.46 -13.27 49.66
C LEU A 74 -30.56 -12.83 50.62
N ASN A 75 -30.62 -11.54 50.94
CA ASN A 75 -31.81 -10.93 51.54
C ASN A 75 -31.87 -9.45 51.18
N THR A 76 -32.67 -9.11 50.17
CA THR A 76 -33.46 -7.87 50.13
C THR A 76 -34.36 -7.91 48.89
N ALA A 77 -35.55 -8.47 49.08
CA ALA A 77 -36.73 -8.10 48.32
C ALA A 77 -37.59 -7.23 49.26
N SER A 78 -37.78 -5.96 48.92
CA SER A 78 -38.96 -5.21 49.34
C SER A 78 -39.20 -4.07 48.35
N GLU A 79 -40.44 -4.02 47.89
CA GLU A 79 -41.04 -3.10 46.93
C GLU A 79 -40.84 -1.61 47.27
N THR A 80 -40.98 -0.75 46.26
CA THR A 80 -41.99 0.32 46.31
C THR A 80 -42.19 0.96 44.93
N ASP A 81 -43.46 1.21 44.64
CA ASP A 81 -44.05 1.82 43.46
C ASP A 81 -43.55 3.23 43.15
N ILE A 82 -43.33 3.53 41.87
CA ILE A 82 -43.63 4.84 41.26
C ILE A 82 -44.12 4.61 39.82
N GLU A 83 -45.42 4.85 39.59
CA GLU A 83 -45.98 5.17 38.28
C GLU A 83 -45.45 6.54 37.83
N ASP A 84 -44.78 6.63 36.67
CA ASP A 84 -45.16 7.59 35.60
C ASP A 84 -44.20 7.59 34.40
N SER A 85 -44.80 7.71 33.22
CA SER A 85 -44.18 7.95 31.90
C SER A 85 -43.41 6.78 31.25
N LYS A 86 -44.15 5.88 30.59
CA LYS A 86 -43.60 4.93 29.62
C LYS A 86 -43.08 5.65 28.37
N ARG A 87 -41.87 6.19 28.42
CA ARG A 87 -41.01 6.24 27.22
C ARG A 87 -40.41 4.85 27.06
N TYR A 88 -40.73 4.19 25.94
CA TYR A 88 -40.03 2.99 25.47
C TYR A 88 -38.52 3.31 25.38
N GLN A 89 -37.76 3.00 26.43
CA GLN A 89 -36.32 2.86 26.30
C GLN A 89 -36.12 1.54 25.58
N PRO A 90 -35.46 1.51 24.40
CA PRO A 90 -35.13 0.25 23.75
C PRO A 90 -34.35 -0.59 24.76
N ASN A 91 -34.86 -1.79 25.01
CA ASN A 91 -34.34 -2.70 26.01
C ASN A 91 -32.81 -2.71 25.92
N ILE A 92 -32.13 -2.56 27.06
CA ILE A 92 -30.67 -2.72 27.15
C ILE A 92 -30.25 -4.05 26.50
N LEU A 93 -31.13 -5.05 26.58
CA LEU A 93 -31.01 -6.33 25.89
C LEU A 93 -31.00 -6.20 24.37
N GLU A 94 -31.82 -5.35 23.74
CA GLU A 94 -31.86 -5.14 22.29
C GLU A 94 -30.61 -4.39 21.80
N ARG A 95 -30.13 -3.39 22.57
CA ARG A 95 -28.83 -2.75 22.31
C ARG A 95 -27.65 -3.70 22.54
N ALA A 96 -27.76 -4.61 23.51
CA ALA A 96 -26.74 -5.64 23.76
C ALA A 96 -26.80 -6.72 22.67
N LEU A 97 -27.98 -7.10 22.18
CA LEU A 97 -28.20 -8.07 21.10
C LEU A 97 -27.74 -7.50 19.76
N GLU A 98 -28.06 -6.25 19.42
CA GLU A 98 -27.52 -5.57 18.23
C GLU A 98 -25.98 -5.49 18.29
N ARG A 99 -25.42 -5.26 19.49
CA ARG A 99 -23.97 -5.26 19.68
C ARG A 99 -23.36 -6.65 19.63
N THR A 100 -24.05 -7.71 20.05
CA THR A 100 -23.50 -9.08 20.06
C THR A 100 -23.73 -9.82 18.74
N ILE A 101 -24.86 -9.63 18.07
CA ILE A 101 -25.16 -10.21 16.74
C ILE A 101 -24.23 -9.64 15.65
N CYS A 102 -23.70 -8.42 15.83
CA CYS A 102 -22.77 -7.83 14.87
C CYS A 102 -21.32 -8.32 15.01
N TYR A 103 -20.95 -9.04 16.07
CA TYR A 103 -19.62 -9.62 16.24
C TYR A 103 -19.64 -11.13 15.98
N ASN A 104 -19.98 -11.52 14.75
CA ASN A 104 -19.56 -12.83 14.27
C ASN A 104 -18.03 -12.83 14.21
N PHE A 105 -17.40 -13.38 15.26
CA PHE A 105 -15.95 -13.51 15.35
C PHE A 105 -15.49 -14.41 14.22
N ARG A 106 -15.02 -13.78 13.13
CA ARG A 106 -14.59 -14.49 11.93
C ARG A 106 -13.27 -15.18 12.25
N SER A 107 -13.36 -16.42 12.71
CA SER A 107 -12.22 -17.35 12.74
C SER A 107 -11.70 -17.47 11.32
N ARG A 108 -10.65 -16.72 10.99
CA ARG A 108 -9.98 -16.85 9.70
C ARG A 108 -9.03 -18.02 9.84
N GLU A 109 -9.32 -19.11 9.14
CA GLU A 109 -8.30 -20.10 8.83
C GLU A 109 -7.11 -19.35 8.24
N LYS A 110 -5.92 -19.64 8.76
CA LYS A 110 -4.71 -19.01 8.24
C LYS A 110 -4.63 -19.32 6.75
N PRO A 111 -4.43 -18.32 5.89
CA PRO A 111 -4.29 -18.59 4.46
C PRO A 111 -3.12 -19.55 4.27
N SER A 112 -3.33 -20.55 3.40
CA SER A 112 -2.26 -21.48 3.06
C SER A 112 -1.07 -20.71 2.45
N ASN A 113 0.15 -21.24 2.61
CA ASN A 113 1.33 -20.65 1.98
C ASN A 113 1.17 -20.51 0.46
N ILE A 114 0.47 -21.46 -0.18
CA ILE A 114 0.15 -21.43 -1.61
C ILE A 114 -0.71 -20.21 -1.94
N THR A 115 -1.73 -19.92 -1.14
CA THR A 115 -2.59 -18.74 -1.34
C THR A 115 -1.79 -17.44 -1.29
N VAL A 116 -0.84 -17.32 -0.36
CA VAL A 116 0.02 -16.13 -0.27
C VAL A 116 0.91 -16.01 -1.51
N VAL A 117 1.51 -17.09 -1.98
CA VAL A 117 2.33 -17.09 -3.21
C VAL A 117 1.50 -16.70 -4.43
N VAL A 118 0.28 -17.24 -4.59
CA VAL A 118 -0.63 -16.87 -5.68
C VAL A 118 -0.99 -15.39 -5.62
N LEU A 119 -1.29 -14.86 -4.42
CA LEU A 119 -1.58 -13.44 -4.24
C LEU A 119 -0.37 -12.55 -4.55
N CYS A 120 0.84 -12.97 -4.20
CA CYS A 120 2.07 -12.28 -4.60
C CYS A 120 2.16 -12.21 -6.12
N MET A 121 2.02 -13.34 -6.83
CA MET A 121 2.09 -13.38 -8.30
C MET A 121 1.02 -12.51 -8.96
N LEU A 122 -0.23 -12.56 -8.47
CA LEU A 122 -1.31 -11.72 -8.98
C LEU A 122 -1.05 -10.23 -8.75
N THR A 123 -0.48 -9.86 -7.61
CA THR A 123 -0.08 -8.48 -7.31
C THR A 123 1.03 -8.02 -8.25
N ILE A 124 2.04 -8.86 -8.49
CA ILE A 124 3.16 -8.57 -9.41
C ILE A 124 2.63 -8.36 -10.83
N ILE A 125 1.81 -9.29 -11.34
CA ILE A 125 1.26 -9.23 -12.70
C ILE A 125 0.39 -7.98 -12.86
N SER A 126 -0.49 -7.68 -11.89
CA SER A 126 -1.36 -6.51 -11.95
C SER A 126 -0.56 -5.20 -11.92
N ASN A 127 0.50 -5.15 -11.10
CA ASN A 127 1.37 -3.98 -11.03
C ASN A 127 2.19 -3.81 -12.33
N MET A 128 2.72 -4.91 -12.88
CA MET A 128 3.43 -4.92 -14.16
C MET A 128 2.51 -4.44 -15.30
N ALA A 129 1.28 -4.96 -15.38
CA ALA A 129 0.30 -4.54 -16.38
C ALA A 129 0.01 -3.04 -16.25
N PHE A 130 -0.22 -2.54 -15.04
CA PHE A 130 -0.41 -1.11 -14.79
C PHE A 130 0.80 -0.27 -15.23
N LEU A 131 2.02 -0.69 -14.90
CA LEU A 131 3.26 0.03 -15.25
C LEU A 131 3.58 0.00 -16.75
N ILE A 132 3.12 -1.00 -17.51
CA ILE A 132 3.26 -1.07 -18.97
C ILE A 132 2.19 -0.22 -19.66
N LEU A 133 0.93 -0.36 -19.23
CA LEU A 133 -0.21 0.27 -19.88
C LEU A 133 -0.29 1.78 -19.61
N CYS A 134 0.10 2.22 -18.41
CA CYS A 134 0.06 3.62 -18.03
C CYS A 134 0.86 4.53 -19.00
N PRO A 135 2.15 4.27 -19.30
CA PRO A 135 2.90 5.09 -20.24
C PRO A 135 2.34 5.00 -21.67
N MET A 136 1.87 3.83 -22.13
CA MET A 136 1.24 3.69 -23.45
C MET A 136 -0.02 4.55 -23.60
N TYR A 137 -0.86 4.55 -22.56
CA TYR A 137 -2.07 5.35 -22.50
C TYR A 137 -1.76 6.85 -22.41
N LEU A 138 -0.80 7.24 -21.57
CA LEU A 138 -0.34 8.63 -21.46
C LEU A 138 0.23 9.17 -22.76
N LEU A 139 0.98 8.36 -23.52
CA LEU A 139 1.49 8.73 -24.83
C LEU A 139 0.36 8.99 -25.83
N SER A 140 -0.67 8.14 -25.82
CA SER A 140 -1.86 8.29 -26.67
C SER A 140 -2.62 9.58 -26.33
N MET A 141 -2.78 9.87 -25.04
CA MET A 141 -3.40 11.10 -24.55
C MET A 141 -2.63 12.36 -24.97
N ARG A 142 -1.30 12.36 -24.82
CA ARG A 142 -0.46 13.50 -25.22
C ARG A 142 -0.54 13.80 -26.70
N LYS A 143 -0.58 12.77 -27.56
CA LYS A 143 -0.75 12.96 -29.01
C LYS A 143 -2.06 13.68 -29.36
N ALA A 144 -3.09 13.47 -28.56
CA ALA A 144 -4.39 14.12 -28.73
C ALA A 144 -4.44 15.58 -28.23
N GLY A 145 -3.35 16.10 -27.63
CA GLY A 145 -3.38 17.35 -26.88
C GLY A 145 -3.98 17.22 -25.48
N GLY A 146 -4.22 16.00 -24.99
CA GLY A 146 -4.60 15.75 -23.60
C GLY A 146 -3.37 15.76 -22.68
N ASP A 147 -3.55 16.22 -21.44
CA ASP A 147 -2.52 16.15 -20.42
C ASP A 147 -2.63 14.87 -19.55
N ALA A 148 -1.66 14.70 -18.67
CA ALA A 148 -1.62 13.55 -17.76
C ALA A 148 -2.82 13.56 -16.78
N MET A 149 -3.33 14.74 -16.41
CA MET A 149 -4.48 14.86 -15.51
C MET A 149 -5.77 14.40 -16.19
N VAL A 150 -5.95 14.69 -17.48
CA VAL A 150 -7.06 14.14 -18.28
C VAL A 150 -7.02 12.62 -18.30
N ALA A 151 -5.83 12.03 -18.41
CA ALA A 151 -5.66 10.57 -18.33
C ALA A 151 -6.11 10.01 -16.97
N ALA A 152 -5.73 10.65 -15.86
CA ALA A 152 -6.15 10.25 -14.52
C ALA A 152 -7.67 10.42 -14.30
N LEU A 153 -8.25 11.52 -14.78
CA LEU A 153 -9.71 11.73 -14.70
C LEU A 153 -10.48 10.72 -15.55
N SER A 154 -9.97 10.38 -16.74
CA SER A 154 -10.55 9.34 -17.59
C SER A 154 -10.52 7.96 -16.92
N LEU A 155 -9.42 7.65 -16.22
CA LEU A 155 -9.34 6.42 -15.43
C LEU A 155 -10.38 6.41 -14.30
N VAL A 156 -10.52 7.54 -13.60
CA VAL A 156 -11.44 7.72 -12.47
C VAL A 156 -12.90 7.75 -12.89
N THR A 157 -13.23 8.13 -14.12
CA THR A 157 -14.60 8.03 -14.65
C THR A 157 -14.97 6.59 -15.02
N VAL A 158 -14.01 5.81 -15.54
CA VAL A 158 -14.25 4.42 -15.96
C VAL A 158 -14.21 3.44 -14.79
N VAL A 159 -13.35 3.62 -13.78
CA VAL A 159 -13.14 2.65 -12.68
C VAL A 159 -14.38 2.35 -11.81
N PRO A 160 -15.23 3.32 -11.41
CA PRO A 160 -16.32 3.08 -10.46
C PRO A 160 -17.36 2.05 -10.93
N LEU A 161 -17.77 2.12 -12.21
CA LEU A 161 -18.80 1.22 -12.78
C LEU A 161 -18.40 -0.27 -12.74
N PRO A 162 -17.26 -0.71 -13.35
CA PRO A 162 -16.82 -2.09 -13.31
C PRO A 162 -16.49 -2.52 -11.87
N LEU A 163 -15.97 -1.62 -11.03
CA LEU A 163 -15.67 -1.94 -9.64
C LEU A 163 -16.95 -2.27 -8.84
N VAL A 164 -18.01 -1.48 -9.01
CA VAL A 164 -19.32 -1.75 -8.38
C VAL A 164 -19.93 -3.03 -8.96
N ALA A 165 -19.88 -3.23 -10.28
CA ALA A 165 -20.38 -4.43 -10.93
C ALA A 165 -19.70 -5.71 -10.43
N VAL A 166 -18.36 -5.72 -10.37
CA VAL A 166 -17.56 -6.84 -9.84
C VAL A 166 -17.88 -7.06 -8.35
N SER A 167 -18.06 -5.99 -7.58
CA SER A 167 -18.41 -6.11 -6.16
C SER A 167 -19.80 -6.74 -5.96
N LEU A 168 -20.79 -6.37 -6.78
CA LEU A 168 -22.12 -6.96 -6.75
C LEU A 168 -22.10 -8.42 -7.21
N PHE A 169 -21.33 -8.73 -8.26
CA PHE A 169 -21.16 -10.09 -8.77
C PHE A 169 -20.52 -11.00 -7.72
N LEU A 170 -19.42 -10.58 -7.10
CA LEU A 170 -18.75 -11.33 -6.03
C LEU A 170 -19.64 -11.49 -4.79
N LYS A 171 -20.45 -10.48 -4.47
CA LYS A 171 -21.44 -10.59 -3.39
C LYS A 171 -22.49 -11.66 -3.70
N HIS A 172 -22.94 -11.76 -4.94
CA HIS A 172 -23.98 -12.70 -5.34
C HIS A 172 -23.46 -14.14 -5.41
N ILE A 173 -22.27 -14.36 -5.99
CA ILE A 173 -21.77 -15.71 -6.29
C ILE A 173 -20.86 -16.26 -5.21
N TRP A 174 -19.97 -15.44 -4.66
CA TRP A 174 -18.89 -15.92 -3.81
C TRP A 174 -19.20 -15.77 -2.33
N ASN A 175 -19.51 -14.54 -1.88
CA ASN A 175 -19.69 -14.27 -0.47
C ASN A 175 -20.65 -13.12 -0.21
N LYS A 176 -21.82 -13.45 0.36
CA LYS A 176 -22.86 -12.49 0.75
C LYS A 176 -22.37 -11.44 1.76
N ASN A 177 -21.27 -11.70 2.47
CA ASN A 177 -20.67 -10.78 3.43
C ASN A 177 -19.86 -9.65 2.77
N ILE A 178 -19.72 -9.66 1.44
CA ILE A 178 -19.15 -8.51 0.72
C ILE A 178 -20.21 -7.40 0.72
N THR A 179 -20.03 -6.43 1.60
CA THR A 179 -20.87 -5.24 1.65
C THR A 179 -20.21 -4.09 0.89
N LEU A 180 -21.01 -3.41 0.05
CA LEU A 180 -20.65 -2.09 -0.48
C LEU A 180 -20.83 -0.97 0.56
N ARG A 181 -21.52 -1.28 1.66
CA ARG A 181 -21.70 -0.34 2.77
C ARG A 181 -20.39 -0.23 3.54
N PRO A 182 -19.91 1.01 3.81
CA PRO A 182 -18.72 1.22 4.61
C PRO A 182 -18.97 0.71 6.04
N ASN A 183 -18.30 -0.38 6.43
CA ASN A 183 -18.38 -0.94 7.79
C ASN A 183 -17.39 -0.30 8.77
N ALA A 184 -16.44 0.48 8.26
CA ALA A 184 -15.49 1.25 9.08
C ALA A 184 -15.93 2.71 9.17
N SER A 185 -15.24 3.48 10.01
CA SER A 185 -15.52 4.90 10.16
C SER A 185 -15.32 5.64 8.83
N LEU A 186 -16.26 6.53 8.48
CA LEU A 186 -16.15 7.42 7.32
C LEU A 186 -14.78 8.15 7.22
N PRO A 187 -14.20 8.72 8.32
CA PRO A 187 -12.90 9.38 8.23
C PRO A 187 -11.78 8.44 7.76
N LEU A 188 -11.82 7.16 8.09
CA LEU A 188 -10.83 6.20 7.61
C LEU A 188 -10.93 6.01 6.09
N TYR A 189 -12.13 5.77 5.56
CA TYR A 189 -12.29 5.61 4.10
C TYR A 189 -11.86 6.86 3.35
N SER A 190 -12.22 8.03 3.88
CA SER A 190 -11.76 9.30 3.33
C SER A 190 -10.24 9.44 3.39
N ALA A 191 -9.59 9.04 4.48
CA ALA A 191 -8.14 9.07 4.60
C ALA A 191 -7.45 8.09 3.62
N LEU A 192 -8.00 6.89 3.44
CA LEU A 192 -7.52 5.91 2.46
C LEU A 192 -7.65 6.45 1.03
N GLY A 193 -8.83 6.98 0.69
CA GLY A 193 -9.08 7.57 -0.63
C GLY A 193 -8.20 8.78 -0.89
N ALA A 194 -8.08 9.70 0.07
CA ALA A 194 -7.22 10.88 -0.04
C ALA A 194 -5.75 10.49 -0.20
N SER A 195 -5.26 9.52 0.57
CA SER A 195 -3.87 9.04 0.46
C SER A 195 -3.55 8.49 -0.92
N LEU A 196 -4.46 7.67 -1.48
CA LEU A 196 -4.30 7.11 -2.82
C LEU A 196 -4.40 8.21 -3.91
N ALA A 197 -5.34 9.14 -3.78
CA ALA A 197 -5.50 10.25 -4.71
C ALA A 197 -4.29 11.21 -4.69
N ILE A 198 -3.76 11.53 -3.51
CA ILE A 198 -2.53 12.32 -3.35
C ILE A 198 -1.35 11.60 -4.02
N LYS A 199 -1.19 10.29 -3.77
CA LYS A 199 -0.15 9.51 -4.45
C LYS A 199 -0.28 9.58 -5.96
N ILE A 200 -1.48 9.37 -6.51
CA ILE A 200 -1.71 9.41 -7.95
C ILE A 200 -1.35 10.79 -8.50
N ASN A 201 -1.87 11.84 -7.87
CA ASN A 201 -1.65 13.22 -8.29
C ASN A 201 -0.15 13.59 -8.30
N ILE A 202 0.56 13.41 -7.18
CA ILE A 202 1.98 13.73 -7.08
C ILE A 202 2.81 12.91 -8.09
N THR A 203 2.52 11.59 -8.19
CA THR A 203 3.26 10.72 -9.13
C THR A 203 3.04 11.16 -10.57
N LEU A 204 1.80 11.50 -10.95
CA LEU A 204 1.45 11.91 -12.30
C LEU A 204 2.23 13.15 -12.76
N TYR A 205 2.27 14.19 -11.91
CA TYR A 205 3.01 15.42 -12.20
C TYR A 205 4.52 15.25 -12.12
N ALA A 206 5.03 14.50 -11.14
CA ALA A 206 6.47 14.31 -10.98
C ALA A 206 7.06 13.33 -12.00
N SER A 207 6.26 12.39 -12.54
CA SER A 207 6.70 11.38 -13.53
C SER A 207 6.93 11.94 -14.94
N HIS A 208 6.63 13.21 -15.20
CA HIS A 208 6.88 13.80 -16.51
C HIS A 208 8.38 13.69 -16.85
N PRO A 209 8.77 13.24 -18.06
CA PRO A 209 10.18 13.07 -18.41
C PRO A 209 11.03 14.35 -18.26
N ALA A 210 10.40 15.51 -18.41
CA ALA A 210 11.04 16.82 -18.19
C ALA A 210 11.37 17.11 -16.70
N ARG A 211 10.65 16.49 -15.77
CA ARG A 211 10.77 16.70 -14.32
C ARG A 211 11.57 15.58 -13.65
N THR A 212 11.21 14.32 -13.93
CA THR A 212 11.94 13.14 -13.43
C THR A 212 12.32 12.24 -14.60
N PRO A 213 13.62 11.95 -14.78
CA PRO A 213 14.09 11.05 -15.83
C PRO A 213 13.45 9.68 -15.69
N THR A 214 12.96 9.12 -16.80
CA THR A 214 12.27 7.81 -16.81
C THR A 214 13.17 6.66 -16.34
N THR A 215 14.49 6.79 -16.51
CA THR A 215 15.50 5.85 -16.01
C THR A 215 15.59 5.84 -14.49
N LEU A 216 15.32 6.96 -13.83
CA LEU A 216 15.43 7.13 -12.37
C LEU A 216 14.14 6.76 -11.63
N GLN A 217 12.98 6.85 -12.29
CA GLN A 217 11.66 6.54 -11.69
C GLN A 217 11.61 5.17 -11.00
N PRO A 218 12.11 4.06 -11.60
CA PRO A 218 12.29 2.77 -10.93
C PRO A 218 13.03 2.84 -9.58
N ALA A 219 14.16 3.55 -9.51
CA ALA A 219 14.98 3.65 -8.30
C ALA A 219 14.19 4.38 -7.21
N LEU A 220 13.57 5.50 -7.59
CA LEU A 220 12.80 6.31 -6.66
C LEU A 220 11.56 5.57 -6.17
N SER A 221 10.95 4.72 -7.00
CA SER A 221 9.81 3.89 -6.58
C SER A 221 10.15 2.89 -5.46
N SER A 222 11.43 2.51 -5.33
CA SER A 222 11.89 1.67 -4.23
C SER A 222 11.81 2.35 -2.86
N SER A 223 11.65 3.68 -2.82
CA SER A 223 11.37 4.42 -1.58
C SER A 223 10.09 3.94 -0.89
N PHE A 224 9.18 3.30 -1.63
CA PHE A 224 8.01 2.65 -1.06
C PHE A 224 8.40 1.62 0.01
N ILE A 225 9.50 0.88 -0.16
CA ILE A 225 9.99 -0.09 0.84
C ILE A 225 10.36 0.64 2.14
N LEU A 226 11.09 1.76 2.02
CA LEU A 226 11.52 2.57 3.16
C LEU A 226 10.33 3.20 3.89
N PHE A 227 9.41 3.81 3.14
CA PHE A 227 8.22 4.42 3.74
C PHE A 227 7.28 3.38 4.36
N SER A 228 7.13 2.19 3.76
CA SER A 228 6.36 1.10 4.36
C SER A 228 7.00 0.57 5.64
N LEU A 229 8.32 0.47 5.69
CA LEU A 229 9.04 0.09 6.92
C LEU A 229 8.84 1.15 8.02
N GLY A 230 8.99 2.43 7.67
CA GLY A 230 8.73 3.55 8.57
C GLY A 230 7.29 3.57 9.08
N ALA A 231 6.31 3.40 8.18
CA ALA A 231 4.89 3.33 8.53
C ALA A 231 4.58 2.12 9.43
N ALA A 232 5.21 0.96 9.19
CA ALA A 232 5.05 -0.21 10.05
C ALA A 232 5.58 0.01 11.47
N ILE A 233 6.69 0.74 11.62
CA ILE A 233 7.27 1.05 12.94
C ILE A 233 6.48 2.15 13.64
N LEU A 234 6.13 3.24 12.93
CA LEU A 234 5.51 4.43 13.53
C LEU A 234 4.00 4.28 13.74
N ILE A 235 3.27 3.79 12.72
CA ILE A 235 1.80 3.72 12.75
C ILE A 235 1.35 2.40 13.37
N LEU A 236 1.91 1.29 12.91
CA LEU A 236 1.52 -0.05 13.37
C LEU A 236 2.25 -0.49 14.64
N LYS A 237 3.27 0.26 15.08
CA LYS A 237 4.11 -0.06 16.25
C LYS A 237 4.66 -1.49 16.20
N LYS A 238 5.00 -1.97 15.00
CA LYS A 238 5.56 -3.31 14.80
C LYS A 238 7.05 -3.30 15.05
N GLU A 239 7.50 -4.24 15.87
CA GLU A 239 8.91 -4.54 15.99
C GLU A 239 9.40 -5.24 14.72
N CYS A 240 10.44 -4.65 14.11
CA CYS A 240 11.09 -5.22 12.94
C CYS A 240 12.43 -5.81 13.37
N SER A 241 12.60 -7.12 13.18
CA SER A 241 13.87 -7.77 13.45
C SER A 241 14.97 -7.23 12.52
N ALA A 242 16.20 -7.16 13.03
CA ALA A 242 17.34 -6.69 12.24
C ALA A 242 17.51 -7.48 10.93
N ARG A 243 17.19 -8.78 10.94
CA ARG A 243 17.22 -9.66 9.77
C ARG A 243 16.26 -9.19 8.68
N ARG A 244 15.04 -8.79 9.05
CA ARG A 244 14.04 -8.25 8.11
C ARG A 244 14.47 -6.90 7.53
N ILE A 245 15.12 -6.05 8.33
CA ILE A 245 15.69 -4.77 7.85
C ILE A 245 16.78 -5.04 6.82
N VAL A 246 17.68 -5.99 7.08
CA VAL A 246 18.73 -6.38 6.11
C VAL A 246 18.10 -6.87 4.80
N CYS A 247 17.05 -7.68 4.84
CA CYS A 247 16.33 -8.08 3.62
C CYS A 247 15.76 -6.89 2.85
N CYS A 248 15.19 -5.89 3.53
CA CYS A 248 14.73 -4.66 2.87
C CYS A 248 15.88 -3.87 2.24
N VAL A 249 17.03 -3.77 2.91
CA VAL A 249 18.23 -3.10 2.36
C VAL A 249 18.74 -3.85 1.13
N VAL A 250 18.82 -5.18 1.19
CA VAL A 250 19.21 -6.02 0.04
C VAL A 250 18.23 -5.83 -1.12
N ALA A 251 16.92 -5.73 -0.86
CA ALA A 251 15.92 -5.47 -1.88
C ALA A 251 16.10 -4.10 -2.56
N ILE A 252 16.41 -3.05 -1.79
CA ILE A 252 16.69 -1.71 -2.34
C ILE A 252 17.96 -1.74 -3.19
N VAL A 253 19.04 -2.36 -2.69
CA VAL A 253 20.29 -2.53 -3.44
C VAL A 253 20.05 -3.32 -4.73
N ALA A 254 19.24 -4.38 -4.68
CA ALA A 254 18.88 -5.15 -5.86
C ALA A 254 18.20 -4.27 -6.92
N VAL A 255 17.24 -3.41 -6.55
CA VAL A 255 16.60 -2.47 -7.49
C VAL A 255 17.62 -1.49 -8.07
N LEU A 256 18.54 -0.96 -7.25
CA LEU A 256 19.60 -0.05 -7.72
C LEU A 256 20.54 -0.70 -8.72
N ILE A 257 20.93 -1.96 -8.51
CA ILE A 257 21.75 -2.74 -9.46
C ILE A 257 21.07 -2.81 -10.83
N GLY A 258 19.75 -2.99 -10.89
CA GLY A 258 19.02 -3.05 -12.16
C GLY A 258 19.10 -1.76 -12.99
N ILE A 259 19.34 -0.63 -12.33
CA ILE A 259 19.29 0.71 -12.93
C ILE A 259 20.68 1.23 -13.30
N GLU A 260 21.72 0.71 -12.66
CA GLU A 260 23.12 1.13 -12.83
C GLU A 260 23.54 1.30 -14.31
N PRO A 261 23.26 0.37 -15.25
CA PRO A 261 23.72 0.52 -16.63
C PRO A 261 23.08 1.69 -17.38
N LYS A 262 21.88 2.09 -16.96
CA LYS A 262 21.16 3.24 -17.53
C LYS A 262 21.65 4.56 -16.94
N LEU A 263 22.14 4.56 -15.71
CA LEU A 263 22.65 5.76 -15.04
C LEU A 263 24.02 6.18 -15.58
N TRP A 264 24.89 5.20 -15.83
CA TRP A 264 26.27 5.44 -16.27
C TRP A 264 26.43 5.46 -17.80
N SER A 265 25.32 5.45 -18.55
CA SER A 265 25.33 5.45 -20.02
C SER A 265 26.30 4.42 -20.63
N LEU A 266 26.38 3.22 -20.05
CA LEU A 266 27.24 2.13 -20.54
C LEU A 266 26.89 1.68 -21.99
N GLY A 267 25.85 2.26 -22.60
CA GLY A 267 25.44 2.08 -24.00
C GLY A 267 25.78 3.23 -24.95
N GLY A 268 26.54 4.25 -24.54
CA GLY A 268 27.14 5.24 -25.46
C GLY A 268 26.29 6.46 -25.86
N ASN A 269 25.02 6.54 -25.48
CA ASN A 269 24.23 7.78 -25.61
C ASN A 269 24.33 8.61 -24.32
N SER A 270 25.13 9.66 -24.35
CA SER A 270 25.16 10.71 -23.34
C SER A 270 24.05 11.72 -23.58
N ASP A 271 22.79 11.27 -23.60
CA ASP A 271 21.68 12.21 -23.48
C ASP A 271 21.73 12.80 -22.07
N GLN A 272 21.62 14.13 -21.95
CA GLN A 272 21.63 14.79 -20.65
C GLN A 272 20.56 14.14 -19.77
N LEU A 273 20.99 13.42 -18.72
CA LEU A 273 20.12 12.62 -17.87
C LEU A 273 18.96 13.45 -17.30
N PHE A 274 19.14 14.76 -17.16
CA PHE A 274 18.13 15.72 -16.75
C PHE A 274 17.88 16.77 -17.83
N ALA A 275 16.61 17.04 -18.13
CA ALA A 275 16.21 18.07 -19.08
C ALA A 275 16.42 19.51 -18.55
N SER A 276 16.37 19.70 -17.22
CA SER A 276 16.54 21.03 -16.62
C SER A 276 18.01 21.41 -16.44
N GLN A 277 18.32 22.71 -16.63
CA GLN A 277 19.66 23.26 -16.39
C GLN A 277 19.88 23.62 -14.91
N TYR A 278 18.80 23.88 -14.15
CA TYR A 278 18.86 24.29 -12.75
C TYR A 278 19.02 23.10 -11.80
N LEU A 279 20.03 23.16 -10.92
CA LEU A 279 20.34 22.09 -9.96
C LEU A 279 19.18 21.79 -8.99
N VAL A 280 18.41 22.81 -8.59
CA VAL A 280 17.28 22.66 -7.68
C VAL A 280 16.19 21.79 -8.29
N GLU A 281 15.82 22.03 -9.56
CA GLU A 281 14.79 21.24 -10.25
C GLU A 281 15.22 19.78 -10.45
N ARG A 282 16.53 19.54 -10.67
CA ARG A 282 17.10 18.20 -10.82
C ARG A 282 16.97 17.33 -9.57
N ILE A 283 16.85 17.94 -8.39
CA ILE A 283 16.75 17.23 -7.10
C ILE A 283 15.30 17.24 -6.61
N LEU A 284 14.63 18.39 -6.71
CA LEU A 284 13.31 18.62 -6.14
C LEU A 284 12.26 17.68 -6.74
N TRP A 285 12.20 17.56 -8.06
CA TRP A 285 11.19 16.72 -8.73
C TRP A 285 11.38 15.22 -8.46
N PRO A 286 12.59 14.64 -8.56
CA PRO A 286 12.86 13.29 -8.10
C PRO A 286 12.52 13.06 -6.61
N ALA A 287 12.78 14.03 -5.74
CA ALA A 287 12.43 13.94 -4.33
C ALA A 287 10.90 13.94 -4.11
N ILE A 288 10.18 14.79 -4.85
CA ILE A 288 8.70 14.82 -4.87
C ILE A 288 8.14 13.50 -5.42
N TYR A 289 8.74 12.95 -6.47
CA TYR A 289 8.36 11.65 -7.02
C TYR A 289 8.56 10.54 -5.98
N SER A 290 9.70 10.53 -5.28
CA SER A 290 9.97 9.56 -4.22
C SER A 290 8.97 9.72 -3.07
N SER A 291 8.68 10.95 -2.64
CA SER A 291 7.75 11.20 -1.52
C SER A 291 6.30 10.87 -1.84
N SER A 292 5.91 10.74 -3.11
CA SER A 292 4.57 10.28 -3.51
C SER A 292 4.22 8.88 -2.97
N TYR A 293 5.23 8.07 -2.66
CA TYR A 293 5.05 6.73 -2.08
C TYR A 293 4.79 6.75 -0.57
N LEU A 294 5.00 7.87 0.12
CA LEU A 294 4.67 8.01 1.53
C LEU A 294 3.15 7.91 1.78
N PRO A 295 2.27 8.65 1.08
CA PRO A 295 0.83 8.44 1.15
C PRO A 295 0.41 6.99 0.87
N MET A 296 1.05 6.30 -0.08
CA MET A 296 0.78 4.88 -0.34
C MET A 296 1.18 3.99 0.85
N ALA A 297 2.31 4.27 1.49
CA ALA A 297 2.73 3.53 2.69
C ALA A 297 1.75 3.74 3.86
N ILE A 298 1.26 4.98 4.03
CA ILE A 298 0.22 5.30 5.01
C ILE A 298 -1.08 4.56 4.67
N TYR A 299 -1.49 4.55 3.40
CA TYR A 299 -2.64 3.79 2.92
C TYR A 299 -2.53 2.30 3.28
N CYS A 300 -1.40 1.66 2.98
CA CYS A 300 -1.21 0.25 3.30
C CYS A 300 -1.19 -0.01 4.82
N ALA A 301 -0.54 0.85 5.60
CA ALA A 301 -0.49 0.72 7.06
C ALA A 301 -1.87 0.91 7.71
N ALA A 302 -2.66 1.88 7.24
CA ALA A 302 -4.03 2.11 7.69
C ALA A 302 -4.96 0.97 7.25
N ALA A 303 -4.78 0.42 6.05
CA ALA A 303 -5.52 -0.77 5.62
C ALA A 303 -5.19 -1.98 6.52
N GLU A 304 -3.91 -2.19 6.84
CA GLU A 304 -3.49 -3.28 7.72
C GLU A 304 -4.05 -3.15 9.14
N SER A 305 -4.04 -1.94 9.72
CA SER A 305 -4.55 -1.72 11.09
C SER A 305 -6.04 -2.05 11.21
N GLU A 306 -6.81 -1.80 10.16
CA GLU A 306 -8.25 -2.04 10.13
C GLU A 306 -8.59 -3.49 9.79
N LEU A 307 -7.81 -4.12 8.90
CA LEU A 307 -7.94 -5.55 8.60
C LEU A 307 -7.67 -6.41 9.84
N LYS A 308 -6.76 -5.98 10.72
CA LYS A 308 -6.48 -6.67 11.99
C LYS A 308 -7.65 -6.66 12.97
N LYS A 309 -8.54 -5.68 12.88
CA LYS A 309 -9.75 -5.65 13.73
C LYS A 309 -10.77 -6.70 13.31
N ASN A 310 -10.60 -7.34 12.15
CA ASN A 310 -11.49 -8.35 11.58
C ASN A 310 -12.94 -7.90 11.34
N VAL A 311 -13.22 -6.60 11.39
CA VAL A 311 -14.56 -6.03 11.18
C VAL A 311 -14.90 -5.92 9.68
N VAL A 312 -13.89 -5.74 8.83
CA VAL A 312 -14.09 -5.40 7.41
C VAL A 312 -13.47 -6.46 6.50
N HIS A 313 -14.22 -6.84 5.46
CA HIS A 313 -13.70 -7.72 4.42
C HIS A 313 -12.66 -6.98 3.55
N PRO A 314 -11.49 -7.57 3.24
CA PRO A 314 -10.42 -6.88 2.51
C PRO A 314 -10.83 -6.35 1.15
N PHE A 315 -11.65 -7.10 0.42
CA PHE A 315 -12.18 -6.63 -0.85
C PHE A 315 -13.10 -5.41 -0.70
N SER A 316 -13.94 -5.37 0.34
CA SER A 316 -14.83 -4.23 0.61
C SER A 316 -14.03 -2.98 1.00
N LEU A 317 -12.97 -3.15 1.79
CA LEU A 317 -12.04 -2.08 2.15
C LEU A 317 -11.34 -1.50 0.92
N SER A 318 -10.86 -2.39 0.02
CA SER A 318 -10.23 -1.99 -1.24
C SER A 318 -11.20 -1.23 -2.14
N THR A 319 -12.40 -1.76 -2.38
CA THR A 319 -13.46 -1.13 -3.18
C THR A 319 -13.82 0.25 -2.65
N SER A 320 -14.07 0.36 -1.35
CA SER A 320 -14.48 1.63 -0.72
C SER A 320 -13.35 2.66 -0.75
N GLY A 321 -12.11 2.24 -0.50
CA GLY A 321 -10.93 3.10 -0.61
C GLY A 321 -10.70 3.60 -2.03
N LEU A 322 -10.91 2.74 -3.03
CA LEU A 322 -10.77 3.08 -4.44
C LEU A 322 -11.87 4.04 -4.93
N LEU A 323 -13.12 3.82 -4.52
CA LEU A 323 -14.23 4.75 -4.79
C LEU A 323 -13.99 6.11 -4.13
N SER A 324 -13.52 6.13 -2.88
CA SER A 324 -13.16 7.37 -2.21
C SER A 324 -12.00 8.08 -2.94
N SER A 325 -10.99 7.33 -3.40
CA SER A 325 -9.88 7.88 -4.19
C SER A 325 -10.36 8.49 -5.51
N CYS A 326 -11.40 7.93 -6.14
CA CYS A 326 -12.00 8.51 -7.33
C CYS A 326 -12.54 9.92 -7.05
N VAL A 327 -13.32 10.09 -5.97
CA VAL A 327 -13.84 11.40 -5.55
C VAL A 327 -12.70 12.39 -5.26
N PHE A 328 -11.70 11.98 -4.47
CA PHE A 328 -10.57 12.86 -4.15
C PHE A 328 -9.69 13.20 -5.38
N THR A 329 -9.58 12.30 -6.35
CA THR A 329 -8.83 12.59 -7.59
C THR A 329 -9.54 13.64 -8.43
N VAL A 330 -10.87 13.61 -8.48
CA VAL A 330 -11.67 14.69 -9.11
C VAL A 330 -11.47 16.00 -8.37
N LEU A 331 -11.49 16.00 -7.03
CA LEU A 331 -11.23 17.21 -6.24
C LEU A 331 -9.81 17.77 -6.47
N LEU A 332 -8.82 16.89 -6.61
CA LEU A 332 -7.43 17.27 -6.90
C LEU A 332 -7.21 17.71 -8.36
N SER A 333 -8.21 17.65 -9.24
CA SER A 333 -8.10 18.19 -10.61
C SER A 333 -7.77 19.68 -10.66
N GLY A 334 -8.20 20.44 -9.66
CA GLY A 334 -7.83 21.85 -9.52
C GLY A 334 -6.32 22.10 -9.35
N THR A 335 -5.54 21.08 -8.96
CA THR A 335 -4.06 21.23 -8.86
C THR A 335 -3.39 21.53 -10.20
N ASN A 336 -4.07 21.29 -11.32
CA ASN A 336 -3.53 21.59 -12.64
C ASN A 336 -3.38 23.10 -12.92
N PHE A 337 -4.01 23.97 -12.10
CA PHE A 337 -3.87 25.43 -12.17
C PHE A 337 -2.68 26.00 -11.43
N LEU A 338 -1.98 25.19 -10.64
CA LEU A 338 -0.86 25.68 -9.84
C LEU A 338 0.33 25.96 -10.78
N PRO A 339 0.81 27.21 -10.91
CA PRO A 339 1.75 27.61 -11.97
C PRO A 339 3.12 26.90 -11.91
N TRP A 340 3.51 26.37 -10.75
CA TRP A 340 4.76 25.62 -10.56
C TRP A 340 4.55 24.09 -10.52
N TYR A 341 3.30 23.62 -10.55
CA TYR A 341 2.94 22.22 -10.33
C TYR A 341 2.14 21.63 -11.50
N GLY A 342 1.13 22.35 -11.98
CA GLY A 342 0.26 21.99 -13.09
C GLY A 342 0.90 22.15 -14.47
N TYR A 343 0.12 21.83 -15.50
CA TYR A 343 0.50 21.95 -16.92
C TYR A 343 -0.12 23.16 -17.62
N VAL A 344 -1.11 23.80 -17.00
CA VAL A 344 -1.96 24.79 -17.65
C VAL A 344 -1.98 26.08 -16.86
N ASN A 345 -1.94 27.21 -17.56
CA ASN A 345 -1.96 28.54 -16.93
C ASN A 345 -3.37 29.16 -16.91
N ASP A 346 -4.23 28.81 -17.88
CA ASP A 346 -5.54 29.43 -18.07
C ASP A 346 -6.69 28.40 -18.12
N TRP A 347 -7.88 28.79 -17.65
CA TRP A 347 -9.07 27.93 -17.68
C TRP A 347 -9.47 27.44 -19.09
N PRO A 348 -9.46 28.28 -20.15
CA PRO A 348 -9.81 27.84 -21.50
C PRO A 348 -8.90 26.75 -22.04
N GLU A 349 -7.58 26.87 -21.81
CA GLU A 349 -6.60 25.86 -22.21
C GLU A 349 -6.86 24.52 -21.48
N MET A 350 -7.21 24.58 -20.19
CA MET A 350 -7.56 23.37 -19.42
C MET A 350 -8.78 22.67 -20.01
N TRP A 351 -9.80 23.45 -20.36
CA TRP A 351 -11.02 22.94 -20.96
C TRP A 351 -10.78 22.32 -22.35
N ASP A 352 -9.91 22.94 -23.15
CA ASP A 352 -9.53 22.41 -24.46
C ASP A 352 -8.71 21.11 -24.33
N ASN A 353 -7.81 21.02 -23.35
CA ASN A 353 -7.07 19.80 -23.03
C ASN A 353 -8.04 18.68 -22.59
N PHE A 354 -9.03 19.00 -21.74
CA PHE A 354 -10.07 18.04 -21.36
C PHE A 354 -10.89 17.58 -22.55
N LYS A 355 -11.41 18.50 -23.35
CA LYS A 355 -12.22 18.20 -24.52
C LYS A 355 -11.46 17.31 -25.50
N SER A 356 -10.18 17.61 -25.73
CA SER A 356 -9.34 16.86 -26.67
C SER A 356 -8.98 15.48 -26.15
N GLY A 357 -8.60 15.35 -24.87
CA GLY A 357 -8.34 14.05 -24.26
C GLY A 357 -9.59 13.17 -24.14
N TYR A 358 -10.77 13.74 -23.82
CA TYR A 358 -12.01 12.98 -23.85
C TYR A 358 -12.40 12.54 -25.27
N LYS A 359 -12.22 13.38 -26.29
CA LYS A 359 -12.39 12.97 -27.69
C LYS A 359 -11.47 11.80 -28.06
N CYS A 360 -10.24 11.76 -27.51
CA CYS A 360 -9.32 10.65 -27.71
C CYS A 360 -9.87 9.32 -27.17
N ASN A 361 -10.49 9.32 -25.99
CA ASN A 361 -11.10 8.12 -25.41
C ASN A 361 -12.21 7.52 -26.27
N PHE A 362 -12.89 8.34 -27.07
CA PHE A 362 -13.94 7.91 -27.99
C PHE A 362 -13.45 7.76 -29.45
N ASN A 363 -12.14 7.79 -29.67
CA ASN A 363 -11.51 7.69 -31.00
C ASN A 363 -11.97 8.78 -31.99
N TYR A 364 -12.36 9.95 -31.50
CA TYR A 364 -12.76 11.10 -32.34
C TYR A 364 -11.58 12.01 -32.72
N ALA A 365 -10.42 11.84 -32.08
CA ALA A 365 -9.22 12.62 -32.37
C ALA A 365 -8.24 11.81 -33.25
N PRO A 366 -7.61 12.44 -34.26
CA PRO A 366 -6.62 11.77 -35.09
C PRO A 366 -5.42 11.33 -34.24
N GLY A 367 -4.91 10.10 -34.46
CA GLY A 367 -3.79 9.55 -33.70
C GLY A 367 -4.15 8.84 -32.39
N CYS A 368 -5.44 8.69 -32.08
CA CYS A 368 -5.96 8.01 -30.88
C CYS A 368 -6.44 6.58 -31.12
N ASN A 369 -5.74 5.82 -31.96
CA ASN A 369 -6.08 4.42 -32.22
C ASN A 369 -6.08 3.62 -30.90
N ASN A 370 -7.12 2.78 -30.74
CA ASN A 370 -7.31 1.86 -29.61
C ASN A 370 -7.23 2.50 -28.21
N CYS A 371 -7.35 3.82 -28.08
CA CYS A 371 -7.38 4.52 -26.81
C CYS A 371 -8.45 3.98 -25.82
N PRO A 372 -9.72 3.72 -26.23
CA PRO A 372 -10.71 3.14 -25.31
C PRO A 372 -10.29 1.76 -24.78
N PHE A 373 -9.68 0.93 -25.63
CA PHE A 373 -9.20 -0.39 -25.23
C PHE A 373 -8.08 -0.26 -24.18
N LYS A 374 -7.08 0.60 -24.43
CA LYS A 374 -6.01 0.89 -23.46
C LYS A 374 -6.56 1.37 -22.12
N LEU A 375 -7.55 2.26 -22.13
CA LEU A 375 -8.20 2.77 -20.92
C LEU A 375 -8.89 1.64 -20.14
N ILE A 376 -9.64 0.77 -20.82
CA ILE A 376 -10.33 -0.36 -20.17
C ILE A 376 -9.32 -1.31 -19.53
N VAL A 377 -8.28 -1.72 -20.26
CA VAL A 377 -7.26 -2.65 -19.72
C VAL A 377 -6.47 -1.99 -18.58
N LEU A 378 -6.19 -0.68 -18.67
CA LEU A 378 -5.56 0.09 -17.59
C LEU A 378 -6.46 0.14 -16.36
N ALA A 379 -7.77 0.38 -16.52
CA ALA A 379 -8.74 0.40 -15.44
C ALA A 379 -8.84 -0.96 -14.74
N VAL A 380 -8.91 -2.06 -15.51
CA VAL A 380 -8.90 -3.42 -14.96
C VAL A 380 -7.61 -3.67 -14.18
N SER A 381 -6.45 -3.34 -14.75
CA SER A 381 -5.16 -3.51 -14.09
C SER A 381 -5.07 -2.72 -12.78
N PHE A 382 -5.61 -1.49 -12.77
CA PHE A 382 -5.64 -0.64 -11.59
C PHE A 382 -6.59 -1.18 -10.50
N ILE A 383 -7.77 -1.70 -10.86
CA ILE A 383 -8.70 -2.36 -9.93
C ILE A 383 -8.05 -3.62 -9.34
N CYS A 384 -7.49 -4.49 -10.18
CA CYS A 384 -6.80 -5.70 -9.76
C CYS A 384 -5.63 -5.40 -8.83
N LEU A 385 -4.80 -4.40 -9.17
CA LEU A 385 -3.68 -3.98 -8.35
C LEU A 385 -4.14 -3.57 -6.94
N ASN A 386 -5.15 -2.71 -6.83
CA ASN A 386 -5.66 -2.28 -5.53
C ASN A 386 -6.30 -3.43 -4.74
N ALA A 387 -7.09 -4.28 -5.41
CA ALA A 387 -7.75 -5.42 -4.78
C ALA A 387 -6.73 -6.43 -4.23
N PHE A 388 -5.78 -6.88 -5.07
CA PHE A 388 -4.78 -7.87 -4.67
C PHE A 388 -3.79 -7.32 -3.65
N THR A 389 -3.45 -6.02 -3.72
CA THR A 389 -2.61 -5.38 -2.69
C THR A 389 -3.26 -5.49 -1.30
N VAL A 390 -4.54 -5.11 -1.16
CA VAL A 390 -5.24 -5.16 0.13
C VAL A 390 -5.50 -6.60 0.58
N ILE A 391 -5.83 -7.50 -0.35
CA ILE A 391 -6.00 -8.93 -0.03
C ILE A 391 -4.68 -9.54 0.43
N LEU A 392 -3.56 -9.20 -0.21
CA LEU A 392 -2.23 -9.64 0.18
C LEU A 392 -1.85 -9.11 1.57
N ILE A 393 -2.08 -7.83 1.86
CA ILE A 393 -1.90 -7.26 3.20
C ILE A 393 -2.69 -8.07 4.24
N SER A 394 -3.93 -8.44 3.91
CA SER A 394 -4.79 -9.24 4.79
C SER A 394 -4.29 -10.68 4.98
N ALA A 395 -3.57 -11.24 4.00
CA ALA A 395 -3.14 -12.63 4.00
C ALA A 395 -1.74 -12.82 4.61
N SER A 396 -0.84 -11.87 4.38
CA SER A 396 0.54 -11.92 4.86
C SER A 396 0.80 -11.08 6.11
N GLU A 397 -0.24 -10.44 6.65
CA GLU A 397 -0.17 -9.52 7.80
C GLU A 397 1.01 -8.54 7.71
N GLY A 398 1.29 -7.97 6.54
CA GLY A 398 2.54 -7.25 6.34
C GLY A 398 2.56 -6.27 5.18
N THR A 399 2.30 -5.00 5.50
CA THR A 399 2.51 -3.84 4.60
C THR A 399 3.90 -3.84 3.95
N VAL A 400 4.94 -4.23 4.69
CA VAL A 400 6.32 -4.26 4.19
C VAL A 400 6.55 -5.41 3.20
N LEU A 401 5.89 -6.56 3.36
CA LEU A 401 5.99 -7.63 2.36
C LEU A 401 5.33 -7.18 1.05
N THR A 402 4.18 -6.54 1.14
CA THR A 402 3.46 -6.00 -0.02
C THR A 402 4.30 -4.97 -0.80
N SER A 403 5.07 -4.12 -0.11
CA SER A 403 5.97 -3.17 -0.80
C SER A 403 7.16 -3.85 -1.48
N LEU A 404 7.74 -4.89 -0.86
CA LEU A 404 8.78 -5.71 -1.50
C LEU A 404 8.27 -6.42 -2.75
N VAL A 405 7.07 -7.03 -2.66
CA VAL A 405 6.42 -7.69 -3.79
C VAL A 405 6.13 -6.68 -4.89
N SER A 406 5.61 -5.49 -4.56
CA SER A 406 5.34 -4.44 -5.53
C SER A 406 6.60 -3.94 -6.25
N ALA A 407 7.74 -3.89 -5.56
CA ALA A 407 9.01 -3.45 -6.14
C ALA A 407 9.52 -4.38 -7.26
N THR A 408 9.16 -5.67 -7.24
CA THR A 408 9.55 -6.64 -8.29
C THR A 408 8.96 -6.32 -9.66
N ALA A 409 7.85 -5.59 -9.72
CA ALA A 409 7.24 -5.21 -10.98
C ALA A 409 8.18 -4.34 -11.82
N SER A 410 9.02 -3.51 -11.19
CA SER A 410 9.90 -2.59 -11.92
C SER A 410 10.98 -3.29 -12.77
N PRO A 411 11.82 -4.20 -12.23
CA PRO A 411 12.77 -4.96 -13.05
C PRO A 411 12.06 -5.86 -14.07
N LEU A 412 10.88 -6.43 -13.76
CA LEU A 412 10.09 -7.21 -14.72
C LEU A 412 9.63 -6.37 -15.91
N VAL A 413 9.16 -5.14 -15.67
CA VAL A 413 8.78 -4.19 -16.72
C VAL A 413 10.01 -3.81 -17.55
N ALA A 414 11.18 -3.63 -16.93
CA ALA A 414 12.42 -3.36 -17.66
C ALA A 414 12.86 -4.54 -18.55
N VAL A 415 12.70 -5.77 -18.08
CA VAL A 415 12.92 -6.98 -18.89
C VAL A 415 11.89 -7.06 -20.03
N PHE A 416 10.62 -6.78 -19.74
CA PHE A 416 9.57 -6.72 -20.76
C PHE A 416 9.94 -5.76 -21.88
N TRP A 417 10.35 -4.53 -21.56
CA TRP A 417 10.78 -3.54 -22.57
C TRP A 417 12.14 -3.85 -23.23
N SER A 418 12.90 -4.82 -22.73
CA SER A 418 14.08 -5.35 -23.42
C SER A 418 13.71 -6.37 -24.50
N VAL A 419 12.55 -7.01 -24.36
CA VAL A 419 12.04 -8.06 -25.24
C VAL A 419 11.05 -7.50 -26.27
N PHE A 420 10.21 -6.59 -25.81
CA PHE A 420 9.14 -5.96 -26.58
C PHE A 420 9.44 -4.51 -26.87
N HIS A 421 9.08 -4.06 -28.06
CA HIS A 421 9.13 -2.66 -28.45
C HIS A 421 7.73 -2.21 -28.87
N PHE A 422 7.27 -1.10 -28.27
CA PHE A 422 6.04 -0.45 -28.66
C PHE A 422 6.32 0.57 -29.77
N ASP A 423 5.72 0.34 -30.93
CA ASP A 423 5.75 1.28 -32.05
C ASP A 423 4.63 2.30 -31.88
N ASN A 424 5.02 3.56 -31.74
CA ASN A 424 4.08 4.65 -31.49
C ASN A 424 3.22 4.95 -32.72
N GLU A 425 3.67 4.65 -33.94
CA GLU A 425 2.95 5.01 -35.18
C GLU A 425 1.85 3.99 -35.50
N THR A 426 2.17 2.71 -35.44
CA THR A 426 1.22 1.62 -35.71
C THR A 426 0.42 1.21 -34.49
N ASP A 427 0.79 1.70 -33.30
CA ASP A 427 0.19 1.33 -32.01
C ASP A 427 0.31 -0.17 -31.67
N ASP A 428 1.35 -0.81 -32.20
CA ASP A 428 1.59 -2.24 -32.05
C ASP A 428 2.80 -2.55 -31.15
N ILE A 429 2.68 -3.63 -30.39
CA ILE A 429 3.78 -4.20 -29.62
C ILE A 429 4.44 -5.28 -30.48
N SER A 430 5.68 -5.02 -30.91
CA SER A 430 6.46 -5.97 -31.70
C SER A 430 7.51 -6.68 -30.85
N TRP A 431 7.69 -7.98 -31.09
CA TRP A 431 8.77 -8.77 -30.49
C TRP A 431 10.10 -8.42 -31.16
N ARG A 432 10.96 -7.68 -30.47
CA ARG A 432 12.27 -7.22 -30.97
C ARG A 432 13.30 -7.26 -29.84
N PRO A 433 13.75 -8.45 -29.44
CA PRO A 433 14.62 -8.61 -28.28
C PRO A 433 15.96 -7.92 -28.52
N LYS A 434 16.33 -7.02 -27.63
CA LYS A 434 17.63 -6.35 -27.59
C LYS A 434 18.34 -6.72 -26.30
N TRP A 435 19.21 -7.72 -26.38
CA TRP A 435 20.05 -8.13 -25.26
C TRP A 435 21.17 -7.12 -25.07
N THR A 436 21.05 -6.32 -24.02
CA THR A 436 22.06 -5.32 -23.63
C THR A 436 22.60 -5.66 -22.25
N HIS A 437 23.71 -5.03 -21.85
CA HIS A 437 24.19 -5.11 -20.47
C HIS A 437 23.07 -4.73 -19.48
N SER A 438 22.23 -3.75 -19.80
CA SER A 438 21.07 -3.40 -18.96
C SER A 438 20.13 -4.57 -18.70
N THR A 439 19.91 -5.44 -19.68
CA THR A 439 19.05 -6.62 -19.52
C THR A 439 19.66 -7.61 -18.51
N ALA A 440 20.97 -7.85 -18.56
CA ALA A 440 21.67 -8.73 -17.62
C ALA A 440 21.58 -8.22 -16.17
N PHE A 441 21.78 -6.92 -15.95
CA PHE A 441 21.65 -6.30 -14.63
C PHE A 441 20.21 -6.34 -14.11
N ASN A 442 19.20 -6.17 -14.97
CA ASN A 442 17.79 -6.31 -14.57
C ASN A 442 17.45 -7.76 -14.16
N ILE A 443 18.02 -8.76 -14.84
CA ILE A 443 17.86 -10.17 -14.46
C ILE A 443 18.55 -10.45 -13.12
N ALA A 444 19.78 -9.96 -12.92
CA ALA A 444 20.49 -10.08 -11.64
C ALA A 444 19.73 -9.42 -10.49
N SER A 445 19.19 -8.21 -10.73
CA SER A 445 18.30 -7.48 -9.82
C SER A 445 17.09 -8.33 -9.42
N LEU A 446 16.42 -8.96 -10.38
CA LEU A 446 15.28 -9.83 -10.14
C LEU A 446 15.63 -11.01 -9.23
N VAL A 447 16.74 -11.72 -9.52
CA VAL A 447 17.18 -12.88 -8.74
C VAL A 447 17.48 -12.49 -7.28
N LEU A 448 18.20 -11.38 -7.08
CA LEU A 448 18.50 -10.86 -5.75
C LEU A 448 17.24 -10.43 -5.00
N LEU A 449 16.32 -9.75 -5.68
CA LEU A 449 15.08 -9.26 -5.07
C LEU A 449 14.13 -10.40 -4.68
N LEU A 450 13.96 -11.41 -5.54
CA LEU A 450 13.17 -12.61 -5.22
C LEU A 450 13.77 -13.37 -4.04
N SER A 451 15.09 -13.51 -4.00
CA SER A 451 15.79 -14.14 -2.88
C SER A 451 15.55 -13.37 -1.57
N ALA A 452 15.61 -12.03 -1.62
CA ALA A 452 15.33 -11.18 -0.47
C ALA A 452 13.88 -11.32 0.03
N ILE A 453 12.90 -11.44 -0.88
CA ILE A 453 11.49 -11.66 -0.54
C ILE A 453 11.27 -13.01 0.15
N VAL A 454 11.86 -14.08 -0.40
CA VAL A 454 11.75 -15.42 0.19
C VAL A 454 12.37 -15.44 1.60
N LEU A 455 13.58 -14.89 1.74
CA LEU A 455 14.25 -14.78 3.04
C LEU A 455 13.44 -13.93 4.03
N TYR A 456 12.90 -12.79 3.58
CA TYR A 456 12.06 -11.93 4.41
C TYR A 456 10.83 -12.68 4.95
N ASN A 457 10.17 -13.47 4.10
CA ASN A 457 9.02 -14.25 4.50
C ASN A 457 9.40 -15.35 5.51
N VAL A 458 10.49 -16.07 5.25
CA VAL A 458 11.02 -17.09 6.18
C VAL A 458 11.35 -16.47 7.55
N PHE A 459 11.99 -15.31 7.59
CA PHE A 459 12.27 -14.62 8.86
C PHE A 459 11.00 -14.13 9.54
N THR A 460 10.00 -13.68 8.79
CA THR A 460 8.70 -13.28 9.36
C THR A 460 8.02 -14.46 10.05
N ILE A 461 8.05 -15.66 9.44
CA ILE A 461 7.51 -16.88 10.04
C ILE A 461 8.29 -17.27 11.30
N LYS A 462 9.64 -17.21 11.25
CA LYS A 462 10.50 -17.52 12.40
C LYS A 462 10.25 -16.57 13.57
N ASP A 463 10.19 -15.26 13.32
CA ASP A 463 9.93 -14.24 14.34
C ASP A 463 8.54 -14.46 14.97
N ALA A 464 7.53 -14.80 14.17
CA ALA A 464 6.19 -15.11 14.67
C ALA A 464 6.13 -16.41 15.50
N LYS A 465 6.90 -17.44 15.13
CA LYS A 465 7.05 -18.67 15.93
C LYS A 465 7.75 -18.37 17.26
N GLN A 466 8.80 -17.56 17.25
CA GLN A 466 9.54 -17.17 18.45
C GLN A 466 8.67 -16.37 19.43
N ALA A 467 7.97 -15.33 18.95
CA ALA A 467 7.07 -14.53 19.80
C ALA A 467 5.97 -15.38 20.47
N ARG A 468 5.49 -16.44 19.79
CA ARG A 468 4.53 -17.40 20.39
C ARG A 468 5.15 -18.29 21.45
N ARG A 469 6.43 -18.65 21.32
CA ARG A 469 7.16 -19.44 22.33
C ARG A 469 7.39 -18.61 23.59
N GLU A 470 7.83 -17.37 23.41
CA GLU A 470 8.00 -16.39 24.51
C GLU A 470 6.67 -16.16 25.26
N GLN A 471 5.55 -16.00 24.54
CA GLN A 471 4.22 -15.87 25.16
C GLN A 471 3.78 -17.11 25.96
N LYS A 472 4.24 -18.30 25.59
CA LYS A 472 3.95 -19.55 26.30
C LYS A 472 4.87 -19.80 27.50
N GLY A 473 5.79 -18.87 27.80
CA GLY A 473 6.70 -19.01 28.94
C GLY A 473 7.85 -19.98 28.70
N TYR A 474 8.08 -20.41 27.46
CA TYR A 474 9.32 -21.10 27.11
C TYR A 474 10.43 -20.05 27.07
N SER A 475 11.10 -19.86 28.21
CA SER A 475 12.38 -19.12 28.25
C SER A 475 13.46 -19.95 27.56
N ASP A 476 14.44 -19.28 26.97
CA ASP A 476 15.49 -19.76 26.04
C ASP A 476 16.39 -20.93 26.52
N VAL A 477 16.00 -21.67 27.54
CA VAL A 477 16.77 -22.80 28.05
C VAL A 477 16.46 -24.04 27.22
N SER A 478 17.39 -24.37 26.32
CA SER A 478 17.49 -25.62 25.55
C SER A 478 16.52 -25.76 24.36
N SER A 479 16.95 -25.34 23.16
CA SER A 479 16.33 -25.78 21.90
C SER A 479 17.32 -25.89 20.74
N SER A 480 18.52 -26.41 21.00
CA SER A 480 19.40 -26.92 19.93
C SER A 480 18.91 -28.27 19.37
N GLU A 481 17.88 -28.87 19.96
CA GLU A 481 17.29 -30.14 19.55
C GLU A 481 15.77 -29.96 19.43
N TYR A 482 15.16 -30.53 18.38
CA TYR A 482 13.72 -30.54 18.07
C TYR A 482 13.15 -29.18 17.56
N GLU A 483 12.67 -29.00 16.33
CA GLU A 483 12.15 -29.87 15.27
C GLU A 483 12.21 -29.06 13.97
N TRP A 484 12.63 -29.69 12.89
CA TRP A 484 12.43 -29.22 11.52
C TRP A 484 11.30 -30.06 10.92
N ASP A 485 10.08 -29.54 10.98
CA ASP A 485 8.98 -29.87 10.07
C ASP A 485 8.12 -28.61 9.79
#